data_AF-G2H1N1-F1
#
_entry.id   AF-G2H1N1-F1
#
_cell.length_a   1.000
_cell.length_b   1.000
_cell.length_c   1.000
_cell.angle_alpha   90.00
_cell.angle_beta   90.00
_cell.angle_gamma   90.00
#
_symmetry.space_group_name_H-M   'P 1'
#
loop_
_entity.id
_entity.type
_entity.pdbx_description
1 polymer ?
#
loop_
_entity_poly.entity_id
_entity_poly.type
_entity_poly.pdbx_seq_one_letter_code
_entity_poly.pdbx_strand_id
1 'polypeptide(L)'
;MKDWRSKPRTGKHKFMQSASEIEGRLNMGETQKQIYDDLKNNKGMSLSYSQFNRYINILLLSKNKLTETKKKEPVFKNIIFNNKEAEKIISKQHISQWHEINVTRLPLIHRLEEYGLTPDDVKNWDLPSETQISKKLTELNMKRGHK
;
A
#
# COMPACT_ATOMS: atom_id res chain seq x y z
N MET A 1 13.13 -29.71 -24.50
CA MET A 1 12.93 -28.47 -23.73
C MET A 1 12.50 -28.83 -22.33
N LYS A 2 13.18 -28.33 -21.28
CA LYS A 2 12.75 -28.53 -19.89
C LYS A 2 11.66 -27.51 -19.58
N ASP A 3 10.47 -27.96 -19.22
CA ASP A 3 9.34 -27.08 -18.92
C ASP A 3 9.68 -26.20 -17.69
N TRP A 4 9.60 -24.88 -17.87
CA TRP A 4 9.96 -23.91 -16.84
C TRP A 4 8.89 -23.77 -15.75
N ARG A 5 7.66 -24.25 -16.03
CA ARG A 5 6.54 -24.27 -15.07
C ARG A 5 6.62 -25.42 -14.07
N SER A 6 7.48 -26.40 -14.30
CA SER A 6 7.61 -27.60 -13.46
C SER A 6 8.40 -27.37 -12.16
N LYS A 7 8.93 -26.17 -11.91
CA LYS A 7 9.67 -25.90 -10.67
C LYS A 7 8.69 -25.86 -9.48
N PRO A 8 8.80 -26.79 -8.52
CA PRO A 8 7.87 -26.83 -7.39
C PRO A 8 8.05 -25.58 -6.52
N ARG A 9 6.92 -24.96 -6.13
CA ARG A 9 6.88 -23.77 -5.27
C ARG A 9 7.17 -24.15 -3.81
N THR A 10 8.42 -24.44 -3.51
CA THR A 10 8.85 -25.00 -2.20
C THR A 10 9.21 -23.95 -1.15
N GLY A 11 9.27 -22.67 -1.51
CA GLY A 11 9.80 -21.62 -0.65
C GLY A 11 9.08 -21.47 0.70
N LYS A 12 7.75 -21.42 0.69
CA LYS A 12 6.95 -21.32 1.93
C LYS A 12 7.14 -22.56 2.81
N HIS A 13 7.12 -23.75 2.22
CA HIS A 13 7.28 -25.00 2.96
C HIS A 13 8.64 -25.07 3.66
N LYS A 14 9.72 -24.72 2.95
CA LYS A 14 11.08 -24.65 3.54
C LYS A 14 11.18 -23.62 4.66
N PHE A 15 10.54 -22.46 4.52
CA PHE A 15 10.47 -21.47 5.60
C PHE A 15 9.76 -22.04 6.85
N MET A 16 8.61 -22.69 6.64
CA MET A 16 7.79 -23.23 7.74
C MET A 16 8.52 -24.29 8.58
N GLN A 17 9.45 -25.05 7.98
CA GLN A 17 10.28 -26.02 8.71
C GLN A 17 11.13 -25.37 9.80
N SER A 18 11.55 -24.11 9.61
CA SER A 18 12.37 -23.34 10.56
C SER A 18 11.60 -22.21 11.25
N ALA A 19 10.28 -22.11 11.05
CA ALA A 19 9.50 -20.95 11.51
C ALA A 19 9.50 -20.79 13.04
N SER A 20 9.37 -21.89 13.79
CA SER A 20 9.39 -21.88 15.26
C SER A 20 10.74 -21.37 15.81
N GLU A 21 11.84 -21.80 15.20
CA GLU A 21 13.19 -21.36 15.57
C GLU A 21 13.41 -19.88 15.24
N ILE A 22 12.97 -19.42 14.07
CA ILE A 22 13.05 -18.02 13.68
C ILE A 22 12.28 -17.15 14.66
N GLU A 23 11.07 -17.56 15.06
CA GLU A 23 10.24 -16.84 16.04
C GLU A 23 10.94 -16.76 17.41
N GLY A 24 11.53 -17.87 17.88
CA GLY A 24 12.31 -17.89 19.12
C GLY A 24 13.50 -16.92 19.09
N ARG A 25 14.26 -16.90 17.99
CA ARG A 25 15.44 -16.03 17.83
C ARG A 25 15.08 -14.55 17.71
N LEU A 26 13.96 -14.23 17.03
CA LEU A 26 13.42 -12.88 17.01
C LEU A 26 13.04 -12.40 18.41
N ASN A 27 12.45 -13.27 19.23
CA ASN A 27 12.11 -12.94 20.62
C ASN A 27 13.34 -12.76 21.52
N MET A 28 14.46 -13.40 21.18
CA MET A 28 15.76 -13.17 21.83
C MET A 28 16.45 -11.86 21.39
N GLY A 29 15.85 -11.11 20.46
CA GLY A 29 16.37 -9.84 19.98
C GLY A 29 17.37 -9.95 18.84
N GLU A 30 17.53 -11.13 18.24
CA GLU A 30 18.38 -11.26 17.06
C GLU A 30 17.77 -10.56 15.84
N THR A 31 18.62 -9.99 15.00
CA THR A 31 18.16 -9.31 13.78
C THR A 31 17.79 -10.33 12.71
N GLN A 32 16.82 -9.97 11.86
CA GLN A 32 16.40 -10.80 10.72
C GLN A 32 17.58 -11.19 9.81
N LYS A 33 18.57 -10.30 9.66
CA LYS A 33 19.79 -10.56 8.88
C LYS A 33 20.66 -11.64 9.52
N GLN A 34 20.93 -11.55 10.82
CA GLN A 34 21.72 -12.55 11.54
C GLN A 34 21.08 -13.94 11.45
N ILE A 35 19.76 -14.01 11.63
CA ILE A 35 19.00 -15.27 11.53
C ILE A 35 19.09 -15.82 10.10
N TYR A 36 18.97 -14.96 9.08
CA TYR A 36 19.10 -15.39 7.68
C TYR A 36 20.48 -15.91 7.34
N ASP A 37 21.54 -15.17 7.71
CA ASP A 37 22.92 -15.54 7.41
C ASP A 37 23.25 -16.90 8.06
N ASP A 38 22.81 -17.12 9.30
CA ASP A 38 22.96 -18.40 9.99
C ASP A 38 22.19 -19.54 9.30
N LEU A 39 20.91 -19.33 8.96
CA LEU A 39 20.10 -20.35 8.26
C LEU A 39 20.63 -20.67 6.86
N LYS A 40 21.24 -19.70 6.18
CA LYS A 40 21.82 -19.88 4.86
C LYS A 40 23.14 -20.64 4.92
N ASN A 41 24.01 -20.27 5.85
CA ASN A 41 25.35 -20.84 5.96
C ASN A 41 25.34 -22.22 6.65
N ASN A 42 24.53 -22.39 7.69
CA ASN A 42 24.53 -23.60 8.52
C ASN A 42 23.46 -24.62 8.13
N LYS A 43 22.30 -24.16 7.64
CA LYS A 43 21.16 -25.04 7.27
C LYS A 43 20.88 -25.11 5.78
N GLY A 44 21.70 -24.46 4.95
CA GLY A 44 21.56 -24.49 3.49
C GLY A 44 20.23 -23.91 3.01
N MET A 45 19.69 -22.91 3.69
CA MET A 45 18.41 -22.30 3.31
C MET A 45 18.47 -21.75 1.87
N SER A 46 17.64 -22.33 1.01
CA SER A 46 17.56 -22.01 -0.43
C SER A 46 16.78 -20.72 -0.75
N LEU A 47 16.25 -20.02 0.25
CA LEU A 47 15.46 -18.81 0.08
C LEU A 47 16.35 -17.58 -0.12
N SER A 48 15.91 -16.64 -0.94
CA SER A 48 16.52 -15.31 -0.97
C SER A 48 16.19 -14.55 0.32
N TYR A 49 17.06 -13.60 0.69
CA TYR A 49 16.82 -12.73 1.84
C TYR A 49 15.49 -11.97 1.74
N SER A 50 15.13 -11.51 0.54
CA SER A 50 13.85 -10.84 0.29
C SER A 50 12.64 -11.75 0.52
N GLN A 51 12.72 -13.02 0.12
CA GLN A 51 11.67 -14.01 0.38
C GLN A 51 11.57 -14.33 1.87
N PHE A 52 12.71 -14.44 2.56
CA PHE A 52 12.79 -14.67 3.99
C PHE A 52 12.11 -13.53 4.77
N ASN A 53 12.47 -12.27 4.52
CA ASN A 53 11.84 -11.12 5.16
C ASN A 53 10.34 -11.01 4.84
N ARG A 54 9.94 -11.32 3.61
CA ARG A 54 8.52 -11.40 3.24
C ARG A 54 7.79 -12.41 4.12
N TYR A 55 8.36 -13.59 4.34
CA TYR A 55 7.72 -14.60 5.18
C TYR A 55 7.72 -14.24 6.67
N ILE A 56 8.77 -13.62 7.20
CA ILE A 56 8.76 -13.08 8.57
C ILE A 56 7.62 -12.07 8.73
N ASN A 57 7.55 -11.09 7.83
CA ASN A 57 6.53 -10.04 7.89
C ASN A 57 5.11 -10.61 7.79
N ILE A 58 4.87 -11.56 6.87
CA ILE A 58 3.53 -12.12 6.63
C ILE A 58 3.13 -13.15 7.69
N LEU A 59 4.04 -14.00 8.15
CA LEU A 59 3.68 -15.20 8.93
C LEU A 59 3.96 -15.06 10.43
N LEU A 60 4.92 -14.23 10.82
CA LEU A 60 5.33 -14.08 12.22
C LEU A 60 4.89 -12.73 12.78
N LEU A 61 5.18 -11.63 12.06
CA LEU A 61 4.83 -10.28 12.54
C LEU A 61 3.36 -9.90 12.28
N SER A 62 2.70 -10.48 11.27
CA SER A 62 1.25 -10.28 11.08
C SER A 62 0.38 -10.92 12.16
N LYS A 63 0.89 -11.89 12.93
CA LYS A 63 0.12 -12.52 14.01
C LYS A 63 -0.33 -11.48 15.04
N ASN A 64 0.51 -10.47 15.30
CA ASN A 64 0.19 -9.35 16.20
C ASN A 64 -0.83 -8.35 15.63
N LYS A 65 -1.20 -8.45 14.35
CA LYS A 65 -2.29 -7.66 13.73
C LYS A 65 -3.64 -8.39 13.70
N LEU A 66 -3.68 -9.68 14.04
CA LEU A 66 -4.89 -10.51 13.96
C LEU A 66 -5.49 -10.85 15.33
N THR A 67 -4.79 -10.56 16.43
CA THR A 67 -5.33 -10.68 17.80
C THR A 67 -6.35 -9.59 18.16
N GLU A 68 -6.59 -8.62 17.27
CA GLU A 68 -7.77 -7.75 17.31
C GLU A 68 -8.81 -8.20 16.27
N THR A 69 -9.33 -9.41 16.44
CA THR A 69 -10.55 -9.85 15.75
C THR A 69 -11.59 -10.32 16.76
N LYS A 70 -12.35 -9.39 17.34
CA LYS A 70 -13.70 -9.70 17.85
C LYS A 70 -14.75 -9.23 16.86
N LYS A 71 -15.39 -10.24 16.27
CA LYS A 71 -16.79 -10.37 15.80
C LYS A 71 -17.45 -9.15 15.12
N LYS A 72 -17.93 -9.41 13.90
CA LYS A 72 -18.89 -8.59 13.16
C LYS A 72 -20.20 -8.43 13.93
N GLU A 73 -20.70 -7.20 14.07
CA GLU A 73 -22.02 -6.75 13.58
C GLU A 73 -22.19 -5.22 13.75
N PRO A 74 -23.09 -4.58 12.98
CA PRO A 74 -23.13 -3.12 12.78
C PRO A 74 -23.92 -2.43 13.91
N VAL A 75 -23.55 -1.20 14.24
CA VAL A 75 -24.43 -0.04 14.52
C VAL A 75 -23.63 1.07 15.21
N PHE A 76 -23.90 2.28 14.74
CA PHE A 76 -23.34 3.59 15.03
C PHE A 76 -23.09 3.95 16.51
N LYS A 77 -21.98 4.69 16.72
CA LYS A 77 -21.75 5.91 17.54
C LYS A 77 -20.34 5.82 18.15
N ASN A 78 -19.35 6.51 17.56
CA ASN A 78 -18.97 7.92 17.74
C ASN A 78 -17.91 8.15 18.82
N ILE A 79 -16.80 8.75 18.35
CA ILE A 79 -15.88 9.65 19.05
C ILE A 79 -14.87 8.98 19.99
N ILE A 80 -13.70 8.62 19.45
CA ILE A 80 -12.39 9.23 19.82
C ILE A 80 -11.50 9.18 18.56
N PHE A 81 -11.49 10.26 17.78
CA PHE A 81 -10.74 10.34 16.51
C PHE A 81 -9.26 10.67 16.77
N ASN A 82 -8.40 9.67 16.63
CA ASN A 82 -6.97 9.90 16.42
C ASN A 82 -6.76 10.41 14.98
N ASN A 83 -6.15 11.60 14.85
CA ASN A 83 -6.03 12.42 13.64
C ASN A 83 -5.55 11.71 12.34
N LYS A 84 -4.95 10.52 12.40
CA LYS A 84 -4.46 9.80 11.20
C LYS A 84 -5.55 9.07 10.40
N GLU A 85 -6.66 8.70 11.02
CA GLU A 85 -7.78 8.07 10.29
C GLU A 85 -8.71 9.11 9.66
N ALA A 86 -8.80 10.32 10.23
CA ALA A 86 -9.53 11.44 9.64
C ALA A 86 -8.96 11.82 8.28
N GLU A 87 -7.64 12.00 8.15
CA GLU A 87 -6.99 12.28 6.87
C GLU A 87 -7.20 11.15 5.83
N LYS A 88 -7.34 9.91 6.29
CA LYS A 88 -7.55 8.74 5.43
C LYS A 88 -9.01 8.57 4.99
N ILE A 89 -9.96 9.02 5.81
CA ILE A 89 -11.40 9.05 5.47
C ILE A 89 -11.71 10.26 4.59
N ILE A 90 -11.13 11.42 4.92
CA ILE A 90 -11.17 12.64 4.09
C ILE A 90 -10.58 12.33 2.72
N SER A 91 -9.40 11.68 2.62
CA SER A 91 -8.84 11.34 1.31
C SER A 91 -9.72 10.38 0.50
N LYS A 92 -10.37 9.37 1.11
CA LYS A 92 -11.31 8.49 0.40
C LYS A 92 -12.57 9.21 -0.10
N GLN A 93 -13.14 10.08 0.73
CA GLN A 93 -14.35 10.83 0.36
C GLN A 93 -14.02 11.93 -0.66
N HIS A 94 -12.85 12.56 -0.52
CA HIS A 94 -12.33 13.56 -1.44
C HIS A 94 -12.08 12.96 -2.83
N ILE A 95 -11.47 11.78 -2.93
CA ILE A 95 -11.29 11.06 -4.21
C ILE A 95 -12.64 10.71 -4.87
N SER A 96 -13.69 10.46 -4.09
CA SER A 96 -15.03 10.17 -4.62
C SER A 96 -15.62 11.33 -5.42
N GLN A 97 -15.36 12.58 -5.01
CA GLN A 97 -15.89 13.76 -5.69
C GLN A 97 -15.21 13.98 -7.06
N TRP A 98 -13.92 13.67 -7.17
CA TRP A 98 -13.19 13.72 -8.44
C TRP A 98 -13.62 12.60 -9.40
N HIS A 99 -14.01 11.43 -8.87
CA HIS A 99 -14.53 10.33 -9.69
C HIS A 99 -15.84 10.69 -10.42
N GLU A 100 -16.71 11.51 -9.84
CA GLU A 100 -17.97 11.94 -10.46
C GLU A 100 -17.74 12.77 -11.74
N ILE A 101 -16.58 13.40 -11.87
CA ILE A 101 -16.17 14.18 -13.04
C ILE A 101 -15.11 13.45 -13.89
N ASN A 102 -15.04 12.12 -13.78
CA ASN A 102 -14.12 11.26 -14.54
C ASN A 102 -12.62 11.56 -14.29
N VAL A 103 -12.29 12.24 -13.20
CA VAL A 103 -10.90 12.48 -12.78
C VAL A 103 -10.52 11.40 -11.78
N THR A 104 -9.63 10.50 -12.19
CA THR A 104 -9.32 9.28 -11.42
C THR A 104 -7.85 9.22 -11.00
N ARG A 105 -6.98 9.98 -11.67
CA ARG A 105 -5.55 9.98 -11.39
C ARG A 105 -5.23 10.92 -10.24
N LEU A 106 -4.76 10.35 -9.13
CA LEU A 106 -4.25 11.11 -7.98
C LEU A 106 -3.24 12.22 -8.34
N PRO A 107 -2.27 12.02 -9.26
CA PRO A 107 -1.34 13.09 -9.63
C PRO A 107 -1.98 14.26 -10.38
N LEU A 108 -3.16 14.06 -10.97
CA LEU A 108 -3.91 15.15 -11.60
C LEU A 108 -4.77 15.86 -10.56
N ILE A 109 -5.42 15.12 -9.66
CA ILE A 109 -6.17 15.67 -8.52
C ILE A 109 -5.27 16.59 -7.70
N HIS A 110 -4.11 16.11 -7.27
CA HIS A 110 -3.17 16.93 -6.50
C HIS A 110 -2.73 18.19 -7.23
N ARG A 111 -2.48 18.10 -8.54
CA ARG A 111 -2.19 19.30 -9.33
C ARG A 111 -3.37 20.27 -9.32
N LEU A 112 -4.60 19.79 -9.57
CA LEU A 112 -5.78 20.65 -9.54
C LEU A 112 -5.96 21.34 -8.18
N GLU A 113 -5.75 20.60 -7.08
CA GLU A 113 -5.76 21.15 -5.71
C GLU A 113 -4.64 22.18 -5.47
N GLU A 114 -3.43 21.94 -5.97
CA GLU A 114 -2.31 22.91 -5.89
C GLU A 114 -2.65 24.23 -6.58
N TYR A 115 -3.49 24.20 -7.62
CA TYR A 115 -4.02 25.41 -8.28
C TYR A 115 -5.25 26.01 -7.57
N GLY A 116 -5.70 25.41 -6.46
CA GLY A 116 -6.87 25.83 -5.69
C GLY A 116 -8.20 25.54 -6.39
N LEU A 117 -8.23 24.57 -7.32
CA LEU A 117 -9.43 24.21 -8.05
C LEU A 117 -10.21 23.12 -7.31
N THR A 118 -11.52 23.34 -7.18
CA THR A 118 -12.44 22.36 -6.61
C THR A 118 -13.02 21.44 -7.71
N PRO A 119 -13.58 20.27 -7.35
CA PRO A 119 -14.29 19.43 -8.31
C PRO A 119 -15.39 20.18 -9.07
N ASP A 120 -16.09 21.11 -8.41
CA ASP A 120 -17.14 21.92 -9.04
C ASP A 120 -16.57 22.90 -10.09
N ASP A 121 -15.40 23.49 -9.82
CA ASP A 121 -14.72 24.36 -10.80
C ASP A 121 -14.33 23.59 -12.06
N VAL A 122 -13.85 22.36 -11.90
CA VAL A 122 -13.45 21.50 -13.00
C VAL A 122 -14.66 20.93 -13.73
N LYS A 123 -15.77 20.66 -13.01
CA LYS A 123 -17.07 20.29 -13.60
C LYS A 123 -17.59 21.39 -14.52
N ASN A 124 -17.44 22.65 -14.11
CA ASN A 124 -17.83 23.82 -14.90
C ASN A 124 -17.01 23.97 -16.20
N TRP A 125 -15.90 23.25 -16.37
CA TRP A 125 -15.16 23.25 -17.63
C TRP A 125 -15.83 22.44 -18.73
N ASP A 126 -16.81 21.59 -18.37
CA ASP A 126 -17.57 20.72 -19.28
C ASP A 126 -16.67 19.87 -20.18
N LEU A 127 -15.59 19.33 -19.60
CA LEU A 127 -14.62 18.52 -20.31
C LEU A 127 -14.89 17.03 -20.07
N PRO A 128 -15.19 16.24 -21.12
CA PRO A 128 -15.55 14.83 -20.97
C PRO A 128 -14.38 13.91 -20.61
N SER A 129 -13.14 14.37 -20.78
CA SER A 129 -11.95 13.52 -20.58
C SER A 129 -10.89 14.14 -19.68
N GLU A 130 -10.28 13.28 -18.89
CA GLU A 130 -9.16 13.61 -17.99
C GLU A 130 -7.98 14.27 -18.73
N THR A 131 -7.70 13.82 -19.97
CA THR A 131 -6.65 14.39 -20.83
C THR A 131 -6.94 15.85 -21.19
N GLN A 132 -8.20 16.19 -21.51
CA GLN A 132 -8.60 17.56 -21.81
C GLN A 132 -8.52 18.44 -20.56
N ILE A 133 -8.92 17.92 -19.39
CA ILE A 133 -8.79 18.62 -18.10
C ILE A 133 -7.32 18.94 -17.82
N SER A 134 -6.43 17.95 -17.99
CA SER A 134 -4.98 18.14 -17.83
C SER A 134 -4.40 19.15 -18.82
N LYS A 135 -4.88 19.17 -20.07
CA LYS A 135 -4.44 20.14 -21.08
C LYS A 135 -4.89 21.56 -20.71
N LYS A 136 -6.15 21.74 -20.33
CA LYS A 136 -6.70 23.03 -19.90
C LYS A 136 -5.99 23.56 -18.65
N LEU A 137 -5.66 22.68 -17.70
CA LEU A 137 -4.83 23.04 -16.54
C LEU A 137 -3.44 23.54 -16.96
N THR A 138 -2.81 22.89 -17.94
CA THR A 138 -1.51 23.31 -18.47
C THR A 138 -1.59 24.67 -19.18
N GLU A 139 -2.64 24.90 -19.96
CA GLU A 139 -2.90 26.19 -20.62
C GLU A 139 -3.13 27.32 -19.61
N LEU A 140 -3.84 27.04 -18.51
CA LEU A 140 -4.03 27.98 -17.41
C LEU A 140 -2.69 28.31 -16.72
N ASN A 141 -1.84 27.30 -16.48
CA ASN A 141 -0.51 27.51 -15.93
C ASN A 141 0.35 28.40 -16.83
N MET A 142 0.38 28.12 -18.14
CA MET A 142 1.11 28.93 -19.11
C MET A 142 0.63 30.39 -19.15
N LYS A 143 -0.69 30.64 -19.09
CA LYS A 143 -1.24 32.00 -19.05
C LYS A 143 -0.92 32.76 -17.77
N ARG A 144 -0.70 32.06 -16.65
CA ARG A 144 -0.46 32.66 -15.34
C ARG A 144 1.02 33.03 -15.12
N GLY A 145 1.94 32.34 -15.79
CA GLY A 145 3.37 32.67 -15.81
C GLY A 145 3.79 33.81 -16.76
N HIS A 146 2.85 34.38 -17.52
CA HIS A 146 3.06 35.51 -18.43
C HIS A 146 2.49 36.83 -17.88
N LYS A 147 2.51 37.02 -16.55
CA LYS A 147 2.16 38.28 -15.90
C LYS A 147 3.27 38.75 -14.98
#